data_AF-A0A329VVT7-F1
#
_entry.id   AF-A0A329VVT7-F1
#
_cell.length_a   1.000
_cell.length_b   1.000
_cell.length_c   1.000
_cell.angle_alpha   90.00
_cell.angle_beta   90.00
_cell.angle_gamma   90.00
#
_symmetry.space_group_name_H-M   'P 1'
#
loop_
_entity.id
_entity.type
_entity.pdbx_description
1 polymer ?
#
loop_
_entity_poly.entity_id
_entity_poly.type
_entity_poly.pdbx_seq_one_letter_code
_entity_poly.pdbx_strand_id
1 'polypeptide(L)'
;ADFSIGFAQPILTAFIEEIHDIEDLPLPAGAPDFLEARAAYCRAQWMGPGRGWVDPVAEKKGAILGMDAGLSTLEMEAAENAGEDWEEMLDQRKRELDAFEERGLTPPSWAQLDVPADKTIQDPKVE
;
A
#
# COMPACT_ATOMS: atom_id res chain seq x y z
N ALA A 1 10.20 -6.16 10.64
CA ALA A 1 11.35 -5.64 9.88
C ALA A 1 12.47 -6.68 9.68
N ASP A 2 12.68 -7.63 10.60
CA ASP A 2 13.82 -8.57 10.53
C ASP A 2 13.71 -9.59 9.37
N PHE A 3 12.51 -10.12 9.10
CA PHE A 3 12.29 -11.09 8.01
C PHE A 3 12.52 -10.50 6.62
N SER A 4 11.99 -9.30 6.35
CA SER A 4 12.10 -8.65 5.04
C SER A 4 13.56 -8.39 4.67
N ILE A 5 14.35 -7.85 5.60
CA ILE A 5 15.75 -7.50 5.37
C ILE A 5 16.65 -8.74 5.42
N GLY A 6 16.42 -9.65 6.37
CA GLY A 6 17.30 -10.79 6.62
C GLY A 6 17.03 -12.02 5.75
N PHE A 7 15.80 -12.19 5.25
CA PHE A 7 15.40 -13.38 4.48
C PHE A 7 14.91 -13.04 3.07
N ALA A 8 13.89 -12.17 2.94
CA ALA A 8 13.26 -11.92 1.65
C ALA A 8 14.17 -11.12 0.68
N GLN A 9 14.78 -10.04 1.16
CA GLN A 9 15.61 -9.16 0.35
C GLN A 9 16.85 -9.86 -0.26
N PRO A 10 17.62 -10.70 0.48
CA PRO A 10 18.73 -11.45 -0.10
C PRO A 10 18.29 -12.41 -1.22
N ILE A 11 17.13 -13.07 -1.06
CA ILE A 11 16.60 -14.00 -2.07
C ILE A 11 16.22 -13.23 -3.34
N LEU A 12 15.48 -12.12 -3.22
CA LEU A 12 15.14 -11.27 -4.36
C LEU A 12 16.41 -10.75 -5.06
N THR A 13 17.40 -10.32 -4.28
CA THR A 13 18.64 -9.77 -4.83
C THR A 13 19.40 -10.83 -5.62
N ALA A 14 19.50 -12.06 -5.10
CA ALA A 14 20.14 -13.16 -5.81
C ALA A 14 19.39 -13.55 -7.10
N PHE A 15 18.05 -13.54 -7.06
CA PHE A 15 17.22 -13.82 -8.24
C PHE A 15 17.39 -12.76 -9.34
N ILE A 16 17.40 -11.47 -8.98
CA ILE A 16 17.60 -10.39 -9.95
C ILE A 16 19.03 -10.43 -10.53
N GLU A 17 20.03 -10.75 -9.70
CA GLU A 17 21.41 -10.94 -10.12
C GLU A 17 21.53 -12.07 -11.14
N GLU A 18 20.91 -13.23 -10.87
CA GLU A 18 20.85 -14.37 -11.81
C GLU A 18 20.18 -14.00 -13.14
N ILE A 19 19.10 -13.21 -13.11
CA ILE A 19 18.44 -12.72 -14.33
C ILE A 19 19.38 -11.85 -15.16
N HIS A 20 20.13 -10.94 -14.54
CA HIS A 20 21.07 -10.08 -15.29
C HIS A 20 22.25 -10.85 -15.87
N ASP A 21 22.62 -11.98 -15.26
CA ASP A 21 23.71 -12.84 -15.74
C ASP A 21 23.29 -13.79 -16.86
N ILE A 22 22.06 -14.32 -16.81
CA ILE A 22 21.58 -15.38 -17.71
C ILE A 22 20.74 -14.83 -18.87
N GLU A 23 19.87 -13.85 -18.58
CA GLU A 23 18.86 -13.39 -19.52
C GLU A 23 19.27 -12.06 -20.18
N ASP A 24 18.95 -11.91 -21.47
CA ASP A 24 19.10 -10.65 -22.20
C ASP A 24 17.77 -9.89 -22.17
N LEU A 25 17.41 -9.37 -20.99
CA LEU A 25 16.18 -8.58 -20.82
C LEU A 25 16.37 -7.17 -21.39
N PRO A 26 15.35 -6.62 -22.08
CA PRO A 26 15.44 -5.27 -22.64
C PRO A 26 15.47 -4.22 -21.51
N LEU A 27 16.66 -3.66 -21.26
CA LEU A 27 16.84 -2.54 -20.34
C LEU A 27 16.59 -1.19 -21.04
N PRO A 28 16.14 -0.16 -20.31
CA PRO A 28 16.07 1.20 -20.84
C PRO A 28 17.43 1.68 -21.39
N ALA A 29 17.40 2.52 -22.42
CA ALA A 29 18.63 3.05 -23.01
C ALA A 29 19.47 3.80 -21.96
N GLY A 30 20.75 3.42 -21.83
CA GLY A 30 21.67 4.02 -20.87
C GLY A 30 21.53 3.50 -19.43
N ALA A 31 20.80 2.40 -19.23
CA ALA A 31 20.77 1.71 -17.95
C ALA A 31 22.19 1.25 -17.54
N PRO A 32 22.63 1.51 -16.30
CA PRO A 32 23.95 1.10 -15.81
C PRO A 32 24.02 -0.42 -15.63
N ASP A 33 25.24 -0.95 -15.54
CA ASP A 33 25.45 -2.37 -15.25
C ASP A 33 24.84 -2.75 -13.88
N PHE A 34 24.44 -4.01 -13.73
CA PHE A 34 23.82 -4.49 -12.51
C PHE A 34 24.70 -4.23 -11.27
N LEU A 35 26.01 -4.47 -11.35
CA LEU A 35 26.91 -4.30 -10.20
C LEU A 35 27.04 -2.83 -9.78
N GLU A 36 26.94 -1.91 -10.74
CA GLU A 36 27.01 -0.47 -10.50
C GLU A 36 25.74 0.07 -9.83
N ALA A 37 24.59 -0.56 -10.09
CA ALA A 37 23.28 -0.10 -9.62
C ALA A 37 22.44 -1.18 -8.90
N ARG A 38 23.11 -2.16 -8.27
CA ARG A 38 22.47 -3.30 -7.58
C ARG A 38 21.36 -2.87 -6.62
N ALA A 39 21.60 -1.81 -5.85
CA ALA A 39 20.62 -1.28 -4.90
C ALA A 39 19.36 -0.73 -5.58
N ALA A 40 19.49 -0.14 -6.78
CA ALA A 40 18.35 0.40 -7.52
C ALA A 40 17.55 -0.73 -8.18
N TYR A 41 18.24 -1.69 -8.82
CA TYR A 41 17.58 -2.83 -9.47
C TYR A 41 16.87 -3.74 -8.47
N CYS A 42 17.44 -3.95 -7.29
CA CYS A 42 16.88 -4.84 -6.27
C CYS A 42 16.01 -4.12 -5.25
N ARG A 43 15.70 -2.82 -5.42
CA ARG A 43 14.87 -2.08 -4.47
C ARG A 43 13.47 -2.68 -4.46
N ALA A 44 13.04 -3.16 -3.31
CA ALA A 44 11.69 -3.64 -3.07
C ALA A 44 11.16 -3.15 -1.73
N GLN A 45 9.84 -3.05 -1.65
CA GLN A 45 9.11 -2.86 -0.40
C GLN A 45 8.38 -4.16 -0.11
N TRP A 46 8.56 -4.68 1.11
CA TRP A 46 7.99 -5.95 1.52
C TRP A 46 6.79 -5.70 2.42
N MET A 47 5.61 -6.10 1.94
CA MET A 47 4.42 -6.12 2.76
C MET A 47 4.55 -7.24 3.79
N GLY A 48 4.44 -6.87 5.05
CA GLY A 48 4.39 -7.80 6.17
C GLY A 48 2.96 -7.93 6.70
N PRO A 49 2.73 -8.75 7.74
CA PRO A 49 1.47 -8.70 8.46
C PRO A 49 1.25 -7.28 9.01
N GLY A 50 0.01 -6.79 8.91
CA GLY A 50 -0.35 -5.49 9.43
C GLY A 50 0.04 -5.36 10.90
N ARG A 51 0.60 -4.21 11.29
CA ARG A 51 1.01 -3.92 12.68
C ARG A 51 -0.15 -4.09 13.66
N GLY A 52 -1.37 -3.86 13.20
CA GLY A 52 -2.53 -3.67 14.05
C GLY A 52 -2.50 -2.33 14.77
N TRP A 53 -3.55 -2.07 15.55
CA TRP A 53 -3.75 -0.80 16.25
C TRP A 53 -3.75 -1.03 17.76
N VAL A 54 -3.01 -0.21 18.51
CA VAL A 54 -3.06 -0.19 19.97
C VAL A 54 -4.24 0.67 20.43
N ASP A 55 -4.37 1.88 19.85
CA ASP A 55 -5.58 2.70 19.93
C ASP A 55 -6.23 2.78 18.55
N PRO A 56 -7.29 2.00 18.30
CA PRO A 56 -7.94 1.94 17.00
C PRO A 56 -8.53 3.28 16.53
N VAL A 57 -8.83 4.21 17.44
CA VAL A 57 -9.47 5.49 17.08
C VAL A 57 -8.39 6.53 16.81
N ALA A 58 -7.48 6.73 17.76
CA ALA A 58 -6.46 7.77 17.64
C ALA A 58 -5.51 7.49 16.47
N GLU A 59 -5.09 6.23 16.29
CA GLU A 59 -4.14 5.90 15.24
C GLU A 59 -4.78 5.93 13.85
N LYS A 60 -6.04 5.49 13.68
CA LYS A 60 -6.76 5.62 12.40
C LYS A 60 -6.99 7.08 12.02
N LYS A 61 -7.30 7.95 12.99
CA LYS A 61 -7.38 9.40 12.76
C LYS A 61 -6.04 9.97 12.31
N GLY A 62 -4.95 9.52 12.93
CA GLY A 62 -3.60 9.87 12.52
C GLY A 62 -3.29 9.46 11.08
N ALA A 63 -3.66 8.24 10.68
CA ALA A 63 -3.48 7.74 9.30
C ALA A 63 -4.28 8.57 8.29
N ILE A 64 -5.55 8.88 8.58
CA ILE A 64 -6.38 9.74 7.71
C ILE A 64 -5.75 11.13 7.58
N LEU A 65 -5.35 11.75 8.70
CA LEU A 65 -4.73 13.07 8.69
C LEU A 65 -3.37 13.06 7.97
N GLY A 66 -2.59 11.99 8.09
CA GLY A 66 -1.32 11.80 7.40
C GLY A 66 -1.49 11.73 5.89
N MET A 67 -2.48 10.96 5.41
CA MET A 67 -2.82 10.89 3.99
C MET A 67 -3.32 12.22 3.46
N ASP A 68 -4.25 12.88 4.18
CA ASP A 68 -4.81 14.18 3.79
C ASP A 68 -3.73 15.28 3.76
N ALA A 69 -2.76 15.22 4.67
CA ALA A 69 -1.61 16.13 4.70
C ALA A 69 -0.52 15.78 3.66
N GLY A 70 -0.65 14.68 2.92
CA GLY A 70 0.34 14.20 1.95
C GLY A 70 1.64 13.68 2.59
N LEU A 71 1.61 13.31 3.87
CA LEU A 71 2.75 12.73 4.60
C LEU A 71 2.84 11.21 4.41
N SER A 72 1.72 10.57 4.07
CA SER A 72 1.66 9.15 3.74
C SER A 72 0.82 8.90 2.48
N THR A 73 0.88 7.68 1.98
CA THR A 73 0.13 7.23 0.80
C THR A 73 -0.77 6.05 1.15
N LEU A 74 -1.75 5.74 0.30
CA LEU A 74 -2.62 4.59 0.49
C LEU A 74 -1.82 3.27 0.57
N GLU A 75 -0.76 3.15 -0.25
CA GLU A 75 0.15 2.00 -0.25
C GLU A 75 0.84 1.85 1.12
N MET A 76 1.40 2.94 1.66
CA MET A 76 2.07 2.92 2.96
C MET A 76 1.09 2.52 4.07
N GLU A 77 -0.09 3.15 4.12
CA GLU A 77 -1.06 2.88 5.18
C GLU A 77 -1.69 1.48 5.06
N ALA A 78 -1.95 0.98 3.85
CA ALA A 78 -2.49 -0.36 3.63
C ALA A 78 -1.47 -1.44 4.02
N ALA A 79 -0.22 -1.29 3.57
CA ALA A 79 0.85 -2.23 3.88
C ALA A 79 1.20 -2.23 5.37
N GLU A 80 1.32 -1.06 6.01
CA GLU A 80 1.74 -0.98 7.41
C GLU A 80 0.63 -1.40 8.38
N ASN A 81 -0.61 -0.96 8.15
CA ASN A 81 -1.67 -1.13 9.14
C ASN A 81 -2.52 -2.38 8.89
N ALA A 82 -2.88 -2.63 7.64
CA ALA A 82 -3.70 -3.79 7.26
C ALA A 82 -2.84 -4.99 6.84
N GLY A 83 -1.64 -4.75 6.31
CA GLY A 83 -0.84 -5.80 5.67
C GLY A 83 -1.44 -6.24 4.34
N GLU A 84 -2.22 -5.37 3.71
CA GLU A 84 -2.98 -5.63 2.48
C GLU A 84 -2.39 -4.81 1.35
N ASP A 85 -2.58 -5.28 0.12
CA ASP A 85 -2.22 -4.54 -1.08
C ASP A 85 -3.27 -3.47 -1.41
N TRP A 86 -2.81 -2.28 -1.79
CA TRP A 86 -3.70 -1.15 -2.05
C TRP A 86 -4.44 -1.29 -3.38
N GLU A 87 -3.84 -1.93 -4.39
CA GLU A 87 -4.49 -2.16 -5.69
C GLU A 87 -5.64 -3.16 -5.52
N GLU A 88 -5.39 -4.27 -4.80
CA GLU A 88 -6.43 -5.23 -4.46
C GLU A 88 -7.60 -4.60 -3.69
N MET A 89 -7.29 -3.69 -2.76
CA MET A 89 -8.32 -2.95 -2.01
C MET A 89 -9.14 -2.03 -2.94
N LEU A 90 -8.52 -1.33 -3.88
CA LEU A 90 -9.25 -0.48 -4.83
C LEU A 90 -10.11 -1.30 -5.79
N ASP A 91 -9.57 -2.40 -6.28
CA ASP A 91 -10.29 -3.37 -7.10
C ASP A 91 -11.52 -3.92 -6.37
N GLN A 92 -11.35 -4.28 -5.10
CA GLN A 92 -12.45 -4.74 -4.27
C GLN A 92 -13.49 -3.65 -4.02
N ARG A 93 -13.07 -2.42 -3.71
CA ARG A 93 -13.98 -1.27 -3.56
C ARG A 93 -14.78 -1.03 -4.84
N LYS A 94 -14.17 -1.15 -6.01
CA LYS A 94 -14.88 -1.03 -7.29
C LYS A 94 -15.95 -2.11 -7.44
N ARG A 95 -15.60 -3.38 -7.19
CA ARG A 95 -16.56 -4.50 -7.24
C ARG A 95 -17.72 -4.29 -6.28
N GLU A 96 -17.45 -3.73 -5.10
CA GLU A 96 -18.49 -3.37 -4.14
C GLU A 96 -19.40 -2.29 -4.70
N LEU A 97 -18.87 -1.21 -5.28
CA LEU A 97 -19.69 -0.15 -5.84
C LEU A 97 -20.57 -0.63 -6.99
N ASP A 98 -20.00 -1.39 -7.93
CA ASP A 98 -20.75 -2.01 -9.03
C ASP A 98 -21.89 -2.90 -8.46
N ALA A 99 -21.60 -3.66 -7.40
CA ALA A 99 -22.57 -4.49 -6.71
C ALA A 99 -23.69 -3.71 -6.00
N PHE A 100 -23.42 -2.51 -5.48
CA PHE A 100 -24.44 -1.62 -4.92
C PHE A 100 -25.35 -1.08 -6.03
N GLU A 101 -24.77 -0.63 -7.14
CA GLU A 101 -25.51 -0.11 -8.29
C GLU A 101 -26.43 -1.16 -8.92
N GLU A 102 -25.92 -2.38 -9.17
CA GLU A 102 -26.71 -3.49 -9.73
C GLU A 102 -27.93 -3.85 -8.87
N ARG A 103 -27.82 -3.68 -7.55
CA ARG A 103 -28.89 -3.99 -6.59
C ARG A 103 -29.80 -2.79 -6.29
N GLY A 104 -29.55 -1.63 -6.90
CA GLY A 104 -30.29 -0.39 -6.62
C GLY A 104 -30.12 0.10 -5.18
N LEU A 105 -28.99 -0.21 -4.55
CA LEU A 105 -28.67 0.22 -3.18
C LEU A 105 -27.88 1.53 -3.22
N THR A 106 -28.10 2.39 -2.23
CA THR A 106 -27.32 3.63 -2.09
C THR A 106 -25.87 3.31 -1.73
N PRO A 107 -24.88 3.80 -2.50
CA PRO A 107 -23.46 3.59 -2.19
C PRO A 107 -23.08 4.10 -0.79
N PRO A 108 -22.09 3.49 -0.13
CA PRO A 108 -21.67 3.91 1.20
C PRO A 108 -21.02 5.30 1.21
N SER A 109 -21.05 5.98 2.36
CA SER A 109 -20.58 7.37 2.50
C SER A 109 -19.10 7.57 2.16
N TRP A 110 -18.25 6.56 2.35
CA TRP A 110 -16.83 6.63 1.98
C TRP A 110 -16.59 6.64 0.46
N ALA A 111 -17.58 6.20 -0.33
CA ALA A 111 -17.51 6.21 -1.78
C ALA A 111 -18.10 7.48 -2.40
N GLN A 112 -18.78 8.30 -1.59
CA GLN A 112 -19.41 9.53 -2.04
C GLN A 112 -18.38 10.67 -1.97
N LEU A 113 -17.99 11.20 -3.13
CA LEU A 113 -16.98 12.27 -3.29
C LEU A 113 -17.35 13.61 -2.61
N ASP A 114 -18.59 13.79 -2.17
CA ASP A 114 -19.15 15.08 -1.72
C ASP A 114 -19.18 15.28 -0.18
N VAL A 115 -18.55 14.41 0.62
CA VAL A 115 -18.51 14.57 2.08
C VAL A 115 -17.12 15.02 2.53
N PRO A 116 -16.95 16.29 3.00
CA PRO A 116 -15.69 16.75 3.57
C PRO A 116 -15.28 15.92 4.78
N ALA A 117 -13.99 15.55 4.86
CA ALA A 117 -13.41 14.73 5.94
C ALA A 117 -13.77 15.25 7.35
N ASP A 118 -13.91 16.57 7.50
CA ASP A 118 -14.30 17.25 8.74
C ASP A 118 -15.63 16.75 9.34
N LYS A 119 -16.55 16.25 8.50
CA LYS A 119 -17.86 15.72 8.95
C LYS A 119 -17.83 14.24 9.29
N THR A 120 -16.86 13.50 8.78
CA THR A 120 -16.70 12.05 8.96
C THR A 120 -15.83 11.71 10.16
N ILE A 121 -14.88 12.59 10.52
CA ILE A 121 -14.00 12.43 11.69
C ILE A 121 -14.65 13.07 12.93
N GLN A 122 -15.79 12.52 13.39
CA GLN A 122 -16.31 12.89 14.71
C GLN A 122 -15.73 11.96 15.78
N ASP A 123 -15.30 12.51 16.91
CA ASP A 123 -14.99 11.71 18.09
C ASP A 123 -16.22 10.88 18.49
N PRO A 124 -16.07 9.59 18.84
CA PRO A 124 -17.17 8.81 19.38
C PRO A 124 -17.71 9.56 20.60
N LYS A 125 -19.01 9.89 20.58
CA LYS A 125 -19.65 10.56 21.71
C LYS A 125 -19.55 9.62 22.90
N VAL A 126 -18.78 10.05 23.91
CA VAL A 126 -18.75 9.39 25.21
C VAL A 126 -20.10 9.71 25.86
N GLU A 127 -21.01 8.73 25.86
CA GLU A 127 -22.17 8.74 26.78
C GLU A 127 -21.74 8.38 28.20
#